data_AF-A0A960I4B3-F1
#
_entry.id   AF-A0A960I4B3-F1
#
_cell.length_a   1.000
_cell.length_b   1.000
_cell.length_c   1.000
_cell.angle_alpha   90.00
_cell.angle_beta   90.00
_cell.angle_gamma   90.00
#
_symmetry.space_group_name_H-M   'P 1'
#
loop_
_entity.id
_entity.type
_entity.pdbx_description
1 polymer ?
#
loop_
_entity_poly.entity_id
_entity_poly.type
_entity_poly.pdbx_seq_one_letter_code
_entity_poly.pdbx_strand_id
1 'polypeptide(L)'
;MPTDELSRLALLQCADLEIEGRMPWSSNATYLVNLVADGEHVGQAIYKPLRGERPLWDFEPGLHRREVAAYELSRAMGFDLVPPTILRDGPVGEGSLQWFIDADHQQHYFTLYETRPDLHHALSRIAVFDVVANNTDRKSGHVLLDADDHTWGIDHGLC
;
A
#
# COMPACT_ATOMS: atom_id res chain seq x y z
N MET A 1 -14.59 3.93 11.17
CA MET A 1 -14.11 3.63 9.81
C MET A 1 -13.74 4.88 9.00
N PRO A 2 -14.42 6.04 9.06
CA PRO A 2 -13.87 7.30 8.52
C PRO A 2 -12.83 7.97 9.45
N THR A 3 -13.05 7.87 10.77
CA THR A 3 -12.21 8.53 11.78
C THR A 3 -10.81 7.93 11.86
N ASP A 4 -10.68 6.64 11.59
CA ASP A 4 -9.40 5.94 11.64
C ASP A 4 -8.56 6.24 10.39
N GLU A 5 -9.17 6.25 9.20
CA GLU A 5 -8.49 6.64 7.96
C GLU A 5 -7.97 8.09 8.01
N LEU A 6 -8.80 9.05 8.44
CA LEU A 6 -8.37 10.44 8.58
C LEU A 6 -7.22 10.59 9.59
N SER A 7 -7.23 9.78 10.65
CA SER A 7 -6.15 9.75 11.63
C SER A 7 -4.86 9.18 11.01
N ARG A 8 -4.94 8.07 10.27
CA ARG A 8 -3.80 7.48 9.53
C ARG A 8 -3.23 8.47 8.51
N LEU A 9 -4.07 9.14 7.72
CA LEU A 9 -3.63 10.17 6.76
C LEU A 9 -2.93 11.34 7.46
N ALA A 10 -3.44 11.80 8.60
CA ALA A 10 -2.80 12.86 9.37
C ALA A 10 -1.42 12.44 9.88
N LEU A 11 -1.27 11.20 10.36
CA LEU A 11 0.02 10.65 10.78
C LEU A 11 0.99 10.55 9.60
N LEU A 12 0.54 10.04 8.45
CA LEU A 12 1.36 9.97 7.23
C LEU A 12 1.82 11.36 6.78
N GLN A 13 1.01 12.40 6.96
CA GLN A 13 1.33 13.77 6.58
C GLN A 13 2.32 14.44 7.55
N CYS A 14 2.14 14.25 8.85
CA CYS A 14 2.76 15.10 9.87
C CYS A 14 3.88 14.44 10.66
N ALA A 15 3.88 13.12 10.85
CA ALA A 15 4.86 12.44 11.68
C ALA A 15 6.25 12.44 11.05
N ASP A 16 7.32 12.49 11.83
CA ASP A 16 8.68 12.31 11.34
C ASP A 16 8.87 10.88 10.81
N LEU A 17 9.75 10.72 9.80
CA LEU A 17 10.01 9.44 9.15
C LEU A 17 11.39 8.90 9.52
N GLU A 18 11.43 7.80 10.26
CA GLU A 18 12.66 7.08 10.56
C GLU A 18 12.71 5.78 9.75
N ILE A 19 13.78 5.59 8.96
CA ILE A 19 13.96 4.34 8.21
C ILE A 19 14.35 3.22 9.17
N GLU A 20 13.46 2.24 9.33
CA GLU A 20 13.76 1.02 10.07
C GLU A 20 14.61 0.06 9.23
N GLY A 21 14.24 -0.10 7.96
CA GLY A 21 14.97 -1.01 7.08
C GLY A 21 14.46 -1.03 5.65
N ARG A 22 15.18 -1.75 4.79
CA ARG A 22 14.76 -2.03 3.41
C ARG A 22 13.99 -3.35 3.39
N MET A 23 12.83 -3.35 2.73
CA MET A 23 12.06 -4.57 2.53
C MET A 23 12.83 -5.56 1.65
N PRO A 24 12.96 -6.83 2.08
CA PRO A 24 13.67 -7.84 1.31
C PRO A 24 12.90 -8.17 0.02
N TRP A 25 13.63 -8.64 -1.00
CA TRP A 25 13.08 -9.12 -2.29
C TRP A 25 12.25 -8.12 -3.11
N SER A 26 12.31 -6.82 -2.81
CA SER A 26 11.73 -5.76 -3.63
C SER A 26 12.65 -5.37 -4.80
N SER A 27 12.12 -5.34 -6.02
CA SER A 27 12.84 -4.92 -7.23
C SER A 27 13.20 -3.43 -7.20
N ASN A 28 12.30 -2.60 -6.65
CA ASN A 28 12.52 -1.18 -6.36
C ASN A 28 13.05 -1.00 -4.92
N ALA A 29 13.60 0.16 -4.60
CA ALA A 29 13.87 0.48 -3.20
C ALA A 29 12.54 0.72 -2.47
N THR A 30 12.26 -0.16 -1.52
CA THR A 30 11.07 -0.12 -0.66
C THR A 30 11.54 -0.19 0.77
N TYR A 31 11.12 0.76 1.60
CA TYR A 31 11.56 0.90 2.97
C TYR A 31 10.38 0.73 3.92
N LEU A 32 10.60 0.01 5.01
CA LEU A 32 9.75 0.12 6.19
C LEU A 32 10.22 1.34 6.98
N VAL A 33 9.30 2.23 7.30
CA VAL A 33 9.58 3.43 8.09
C VAL A 33 8.68 3.49 9.31
N ASN A 34 9.26 3.93 10.42
CA ASN A 34 8.53 4.29 11.63
C ASN A 34 8.08 5.74 11.53
N LEU A 35 6.80 5.97 11.84
CA LEU A 35 6.21 7.27 12.02
C LEU A 35 6.42 7.67 13.48
N VAL A 36 7.09 8.80 13.69
CA VAL A 36 7.40 9.32 15.03
C VAL A 36 6.71 10.67 15.24
N ALA A 37 5.95 10.82 16.32
CA ALA A 37 5.35 12.09 16.72
C ALA A 37 5.64 12.34 18.20
N ASP A 38 6.10 13.56 18.52
CA ASP A 38 6.51 13.94 19.89
C ASP A 38 7.54 12.97 20.53
N GLY A 39 8.38 12.35 19.71
CA GLY A 39 9.39 11.37 20.15
C GLY A 39 8.85 9.96 20.41
N GLU A 40 7.58 9.70 20.15
CA GLU A 40 6.95 8.39 20.30
C GLU A 40 6.65 7.74 18.94
N HIS A 41 6.76 6.42 18.87
CA HIS A 41 6.37 5.63 17.70
C HIS A 41 4.85 5.56 17.61
N VAL A 42 4.27 6.12 16.54
CA VAL A 42 2.82 6.26 16.35
C VAL A 42 2.27 5.43 15.19
N GLY A 43 3.11 4.69 14.46
CA GLY A 43 2.70 3.78 13.40
C GLY A 43 3.82 3.50 12.41
N GLN A 44 3.55 2.63 11.44
CA GLN A 44 4.50 2.27 10.40
C GLN A 44 3.95 2.55 9.01
N ALA A 45 4.86 2.73 8.06
CA ALA A 45 4.51 2.93 6.67
C ALA A 45 5.52 2.26 5.72
N ILE A 46 5.05 1.95 4.52
CA ILE A 46 5.88 1.56 3.38
C ILE A 46 6.20 2.81 2.57
N TYR A 47 7.49 3.09 2.44
CA TYR A 47 8.03 4.22 1.70
C TYR A 47 8.74 3.77 0.42
N LYS A 48 8.28 4.25 -0.75
CA LYS A 48 8.88 3.96 -2.06
C LYS A 48 9.32 5.27 -2.73
N PRO A 49 10.61 5.67 -2.61
CA PRO A 49 11.13 6.89 -3.23
C PRO A 49 11.33 6.76 -4.73
N LEU A 50 11.17 7.88 -5.46
CA LEU A 50 11.52 7.98 -6.88
C LEU A 50 12.98 7.59 -7.15
N ARG A 51 13.91 8.02 -6.30
CA ARG A 51 15.35 7.70 -6.45
C ARG A 51 15.67 6.21 -6.33
N GLY A 52 14.74 5.43 -5.78
CA GLY A 52 14.85 3.99 -5.63
C GLY A 52 14.22 3.19 -6.77
N GLU A 53 13.61 3.89 -7.73
CA GLU A 53 12.92 3.29 -8.85
C GLU A 53 13.91 2.69 -9.86
N ARG A 54 13.62 1.47 -10.27
CA ARG A 54 14.29 0.80 -11.37
C ARG A 54 13.55 1.13 -12.67
N PRO A 55 14.24 1.67 -13.69
CA PRO A 55 13.61 1.95 -14.97
C PRO A 55 13.00 0.70 -15.61
N LEU A 56 11.80 0.87 -16.15
CA LEU A 56 11.10 -0.10 -16.99
C LEU A 56 11.06 0.44 -18.41
N TRP A 57 11.07 -0.44 -19.41
CA TRP A 57 11.10 -0.04 -20.82
C TRP A 57 9.72 0.38 -21.34
N ASP A 58 8.67 -0.11 -20.69
CA ASP A 58 7.25 0.00 -21.02
C ASP A 58 6.49 0.98 -20.11
N PHE A 59 7.14 1.53 -19.08
CA PHE A 59 6.55 2.50 -18.15
C PHE A 59 7.39 3.77 -18.04
N GLU A 60 6.72 4.92 -18.04
CA GLU A 60 7.35 6.18 -17.68
C GLU A 60 7.77 6.18 -16.19
N PRO A 61 8.88 6.86 -15.84
CA PRO A 61 9.31 6.97 -14.46
C PRO A 61 8.26 7.61 -13.53
N GLY A 62 8.32 7.27 -12.24
CA GLY A 62 7.44 7.83 -11.21
C GLY A 62 6.35 6.87 -10.76
N LEU A 63 6.69 5.60 -10.57
CA LEU A 63 5.75 4.55 -10.13
C LEU A 63 5.12 4.88 -8.77
N HIS A 64 5.82 5.66 -7.92
CA HIS A 64 5.28 6.13 -6.64
C HIS A 64 4.00 6.97 -6.80
N ARG A 65 3.86 7.72 -7.90
CA ARG A 65 2.62 8.48 -8.16
C ARG A 65 1.45 7.57 -8.50
N ARG A 66 1.71 6.40 -9.11
CA ARG A 66 0.69 5.40 -9.43
C ARG A 66 0.14 4.74 -8.15
N GLU A 67 1.00 4.50 -7.16
CA GLU A 67 0.56 4.04 -5.83
C GLU A 67 -0.44 5.01 -5.19
N VAL A 68 -0.15 6.33 -5.24
CA VAL A 68 -1.05 7.36 -4.73
C VAL A 68 -2.35 7.41 -5.55
N ALA A 69 -2.26 7.35 -6.88
CA ALA A 69 -3.42 7.33 -7.75
C ALA A 69 -4.33 6.12 -7.51
N ALA A 70 -3.75 4.95 -7.22
CA ALA A 70 -4.50 3.74 -6.89
C ALA A 70 -5.30 3.91 -5.59
N TYR A 71 -4.70 4.51 -4.56
CA TYR A 71 -5.42 4.85 -3.32
C TYR A 71 -6.59 5.80 -3.58
N GLU A 72 -6.35 6.91 -4.28
CA GLU A 72 -7.37 7.89 -4.62
C GLU A 72 -8.52 7.27 -5.45
N LEU A 73 -8.19 6.40 -6.41
CA LEU A 73 -9.18 5.67 -7.21
C LEU A 73 -10.01 4.72 -6.35
N SER A 74 -9.37 3.95 -5.45
CA SER A 74 -10.05 3.01 -4.55
C SER A 74 -11.04 3.74 -3.66
N ARG A 75 -10.63 4.89 -3.11
CA ARG A 75 -11.51 5.76 -2.30
C ARG A 75 -12.66 6.32 -3.12
N ALA A 76 -12.41 6.78 -4.35
CA ALA A 76 -13.44 7.29 -5.24
C ALA A 76 -14.47 6.22 -5.66
N MET A 77 -14.04 4.96 -5.77
CA MET A 77 -14.92 3.82 -6.04
C MET A 77 -15.70 3.34 -4.79
N GLY A 78 -15.33 3.81 -3.59
CA GLY A 78 -15.90 3.34 -2.33
C GLY A 78 -15.60 1.86 -2.06
N PHE A 79 -14.47 1.36 -2.56
CA PHE A 79 -14.06 -0.03 -2.35
C PHE A 79 -13.17 -0.19 -1.12
N ASP A 80 -12.51 0.88 -0.68
CA ASP A 80 -11.65 0.93 0.51
C ASP A 80 -10.58 -0.20 0.54
N LEU A 81 -10.03 -0.56 -0.62
CA LEU A 81 -9.14 -1.72 -0.77
C LEU A 81 -7.65 -1.37 -0.74
N VAL A 82 -7.26 -0.14 -1.10
CA VAL A 82 -5.85 0.28 -1.04
C VAL A 82 -5.61 1.01 0.29
N PRO A 83 -4.55 0.67 1.04
CA PRO A 83 -4.23 1.39 2.27
C PRO A 83 -4.01 2.90 2.04
N PRO A 84 -4.26 3.76 3.04
CA PRO A 84 -3.99 5.19 2.95
C PRO A 84 -2.60 5.46 2.39
N THR A 85 -2.52 6.20 1.27
CA THR A 85 -1.27 6.43 0.56
C THR A 85 -1.17 7.89 0.14
N ILE A 86 -0.06 8.55 0.48
CA ILE A 86 0.19 9.95 0.13
C ILE A 86 1.51 10.10 -0.63
N LEU A 87 1.65 11.23 -1.32
CA LEU A 87 2.92 11.71 -1.83
C LEU A 87 3.61 12.55 -0.76
N ARG A 88 4.87 12.26 -0.45
CA ARG A 88 5.62 13.01 0.57
C ARG A 88 7.12 13.01 0.29
N ASP A 89 7.78 14.12 0.60
CA ASP A 89 9.24 14.16 0.71
C ASP A 89 9.69 13.41 1.97
N GLY A 90 10.44 12.34 1.79
CA GLY A 90 11.03 11.54 2.86
C GLY A 90 12.56 11.60 2.88
N PRO A 91 13.21 10.77 3.72
CA PRO A 91 14.66 10.81 3.91
C PRO A 91 15.50 10.58 2.65
N VAL A 92 14.89 10.05 1.58
CA VAL A 92 15.55 9.73 0.29
C VAL A 92 14.91 10.50 -0.89
N GLY A 93 14.15 11.57 -0.62
CA GLY A 93 13.49 12.42 -1.61
C GLY A 93 11.98 12.21 -1.72
N GLU A 94 11.34 12.68 -2.79
CA GLU A 94 9.91 12.43 -3.02
C GLU A 94 9.63 10.93 -3.21
N GLY A 95 8.57 10.44 -2.57
CA GLY A 95 8.09 9.08 -2.72
C GLY A 95 6.65 8.90 -2.27
N SER A 96 6.11 7.71 -2.53
CA SER A 96 4.82 7.31 -1.96
C SER A 96 5.05 6.80 -0.55
N LEU A 97 4.19 7.22 0.37
CA LEU A 97 4.15 6.78 1.75
C LEU A 97 2.78 6.14 2.01
N GLN A 98 2.76 4.83 2.15
CA GLN A 98 1.56 4.02 2.33
C GLN A 98 1.50 3.48 3.75
N TRP A 99 0.35 3.58 4.41
CA TRP A 99 0.15 2.99 5.74
C TRP A 99 0.48 1.50 5.74
N PHE A 100 1.28 1.04 6.71
CA PHE A 100 1.61 -0.36 6.84
C PHE A 100 0.42 -1.14 7.42
N ILE A 101 0.01 -2.20 6.73
CA ILE A 101 -1.04 -3.10 7.21
C ILE A 101 -0.38 -4.24 7.97
N ASP A 102 -0.69 -4.34 9.27
CA ASP A 102 -0.39 -5.54 10.05
C ASP A 102 -1.35 -6.65 9.61
N ALA A 103 -0.81 -7.65 8.91
CA ALA A 103 -1.58 -8.68 8.22
C ALA A 103 -1.07 -10.06 8.58
N ASP A 104 -1.96 -11.06 8.50
CA ASP A 104 -1.54 -12.45 8.61
C ASP A 104 -0.73 -12.87 7.37
N HIS A 105 0.60 -12.89 7.51
CA HIS A 105 1.53 -13.25 6.43
C HIS A 105 1.47 -14.73 6.02
N GLN A 106 0.70 -15.58 6.71
CA GLN A 106 0.39 -16.93 6.24
C GLN A 106 -0.75 -16.93 5.21
N GLN A 107 -1.50 -15.82 5.12
CA GLN A 107 -2.57 -15.65 4.15
C GLN A 107 -2.10 -14.93 2.89
N HIS A 108 -2.68 -15.35 1.77
CA HIS A 108 -2.58 -14.68 0.48
C HIS A 108 -3.83 -15.03 -0.36
N TYR A 109 -3.98 -14.46 -1.55
CA TYR A 109 -5.16 -14.68 -2.39
C TYR A 109 -5.65 -16.15 -2.46
N PHE A 110 -4.77 -17.13 -2.75
CA PHE A 110 -5.21 -18.52 -2.89
C PHE A 110 -5.71 -19.16 -1.58
N THR A 111 -5.00 -18.97 -0.44
CA THR A 111 -5.47 -19.52 0.85
C THR A 111 -6.80 -18.89 1.25
N LEU A 112 -6.95 -17.58 1.06
CA LEU A 112 -8.20 -16.87 1.34
C LEU A 112 -9.33 -17.37 0.46
N TYR A 113 -9.09 -17.53 -0.85
CA TYR A 113 -10.10 -18.04 -1.78
C TYR A 113 -10.56 -19.47 -1.41
N GLU A 114 -9.64 -20.33 -0.98
CA GLU A 114 -9.95 -21.72 -0.60
C GLU A 114 -10.65 -21.83 0.76
N THR A 115 -10.26 -21.00 1.74
CA THR A 115 -10.66 -21.17 3.15
C THR A 115 -11.68 -20.15 3.64
N ARG A 116 -11.88 -19.03 2.94
CA ARG A 116 -12.76 -17.93 3.32
C ARG A 116 -13.76 -17.55 2.21
N PRO A 117 -14.78 -18.41 1.94
CA PRO A 117 -15.83 -18.10 0.96
C PRO A 117 -16.58 -16.79 1.24
N ASP A 118 -16.65 -16.38 2.50
CA ASP A 118 -17.25 -15.12 2.94
C ASP A 118 -16.51 -13.89 2.40
N LEU A 119 -15.22 -13.99 2.08
CA LEU A 119 -14.41 -12.90 1.52
C LEU A 119 -14.44 -12.82 -0.01
N HIS A 120 -15.07 -13.77 -0.71
CA HIS A 120 -15.05 -13.84 -2.18
C HIS A 120 -15.55 -12.57 -2.88
N HIS A 121 -16.54 -11.89 -2.29
CA HIS A 121 -17.02 -10.62 -2.82
C HIS A 121 -15.98 -9.51 -2.70
N ALA A 122 -15.22 -9.47 -1.60
CA ALA A 122 -14.13 -8.50 -1.42
C ALA A 122 -12.96 -8.81 -2.37
N LEU A 123 -12.60 -10.08 -2.55
CA LEU A 123 -11.62 -10.51 -3.55
C LEU A 123 -12.05 -10.14 -4.99
N SER A 124 -13.35 -10.25 -5.30
CA SER A 124 -13.89 -9.84 -6.60
C SER A 124 -13.77 -8.32 -6.80
N ARG A 125 -13.92 -7.50 -5.75
CA ARG A 125 -13.69 -6.05 -5.83
C ARG A 125 -12.23 -5.72 -6.16
N ILE A 126 -11.26 -6.45 -5.61
CA ILE A 126 -9.84 -6.29 -5.96
C ILE A 126 -9.63 -6.59 -7.45
N ALA A 127 -10.20 -7.68 -7.96
CA ALA A 127 -10.08 -8.00 -9.39
C ALA A 127 -10.73 -6.93 -10.30
N VAL A 128 -11.91 -6.42 -9.93
CA VAL A 128 -12.56 -5.31 -10.66
C VAL A 128 -11.70 -4.05 -10.61
N PHE A 129 -11.14 -3.73 -9.45
CA PHE A 129 -10.24 -2.60 -9.29
C PHE A 129 -9.00 -2.74 -10.18
N ASP A 130 -8.36 -3.91 -10.22
CA ASP A 130 -7.19 -4.15 -11.07
C ASP A 130 -7.51 -3.95 -12.56
N VAL A 131 -8.70 -4.37 -13.01
CA VAL A 131 -9.14 -4.11 -14.39
C VAL A 131 -9.32 -2.60 -14.66
N VAL A 132 -9.95 -1.87 -13.75
CA VAL A 132 -10.21 -0.43 -13.90
C VAL A 132 -8.92 0.39 -13.81
N ALA A 133 -8.06 0.05 -12.85
CA ALA A 133 -6.76 0.67 -12.63
C ALA A 133 -5.73 0.22 -13.66
N ASN A 134 -6.05 -0.76 -14.52
CA ASN A 134 -5.12 -1.38 -15.46
C ASN A 134 -3.88 -1.99 -14.77
N ASN A 135 -4.03 -2.50 -13.54
CA ASN A 135 -2.96 -3.15 -12.80
C ASN A 135 -2.56 -4.47 -13.45
N THR A 136 -1.30 -4.58 -13.87
CA THR A 136 -0.79 -5.75 -14.60
C THR A 136 0.03 -6.71 -13.74
N ASP A 137 0.32 -6.37 -12.48
CA ASP A 137 1.26 -7.12 -11.63
C ASP A 137 0.67 -7.53 -10.26
N ARG A 138 -0.65 -7.79 -10.21
CA ARG A 138 -1.29 -8.38 -9.03
C ARG A 138 -0.74 -9.78 -8.77
N LYS A 139 0.09 -9.93 -7.74
CA LYS A 139 0.53 -11.24 -7.21
C LYS A 139 -0.36 -11.66 -6.03
N SER A 140 -0.44 -12.96 -5.75
CA SER A 140 -1.27 -13.48 -4.66
C SER A 140 -0.91 -12.88 -3.30
N GLY A 141 0.39 -12.68 -3.04
CA GLY A 141 0.89 -12.05 -1.81
C GLY A 141 0.65 -10.54 -1.71
N HIS A 142 0.09 -9.90 -2.74
CA HIS A 142 -0.33 -8.50 -2.69
C HIS A 142 -1.76 -8.34 -2.14
N VAL A 143 -2.41 -9.44 -1.78
CA VAL A 143 -3.72 -9.45 -1.13
C VAL A 143 -3.50 -9.80 0.34
N LEU A 144 -3.76 -8.83 1.21
CA LEU A 144 -3.56 -8.94 2.65
C LEU A 144 -4.91 -9.11 3.36
N LEU A 145 -4.89 -9.78 4.51
CA LEU A 145 -6.01 -9.85 5.45
C LEU A 145 -5.52 -9.31 6.79
N ASP A 146 -6.19 -8.28 7.31
CA ASP A 146 -5.90 -7.75 8.65
C ASP A 146 -6.71 -8.45 9.74
N ALA A 147 -6.48 -8.07 11.00
CA ALA A 147 -7.14 -8.66 12.16
C ALA A 147 -8.66 -8.40 12.23
N ASP A 148 -9.17 -7.43 11.46
CA ASP A 148 -10.60 -7.07 11.39
C ASP A 148 -11.29 -7.74 10.19
N ASP A 149 -10.65 -8.74 9.56
CA ASP A 149 -11.10 -9.42 8.34
C ASP A 149 -11.25 -8.49 7.12
N HIS A 150 -10.58 -7.33 7.11
CA HIS A 150 -10.56 -6.44 5.96
C HIS A 150 -9.49 -6.91 4.95
N THR A 151 -9.89 -7.03 3.69
CA THR A 151 -8.97 -7.39 2.60
C THR A 151 -8.35 -6.16 1.96
N TRP A 152 -7.02 -6.10 1.92
CA TRP A 152 -6.28 -5.00 1.30
C TRP A 152 -5.56 -5.46 0.04
N GLY A 153 -5.49 -4.60 -0.96
CA GLY A 153 -4.59 -4.70 -2.10
C GLY A 153 -3.39 -3.76 -1.91
N ILE A 154 -2.19 -4.24 -2.20
CA ILE A 154 -0.96 -3.42 -2.19
C ILE A 154 -0.21 -3.54 -3.53
N ASP A 155 0.85 -2.74 -3.69
CA ASP A 155 1.78 -2.78 -4.84
C ASP A 155 1.10 -2.49 -6.19
N HIS A 156 0.71 -1.24 -6.39
CA HIS A 156 0.03 -0.71 -7.58
C HIS A 156 0.93 0.15 -8.47
N GLY A 157 2.24 -0.02 -8.35
CA GLY A 157 3.20 0.69 -9.19
C GLY A 157 3.02 0.42 -10.69
N LEU A 158 2.38 -0.69 -11.08
CA LEU A 158 2.21 -1.13 -12.48
C LEU A 158 0.73 -1.13 -12.95
N CYS A 159 -0.04 -0.14 -12.49
CA CYS A 159 -1.34 0.30 -13.01
C CYS A 159 -1.19 1.11 -14.30
#